data_AF-H9X122-F1
#
_entry.id   AF-H9X122-F1
#
_cell.length_a   1.000
_cell.length_b   1.000
_cell.length_c   1.000
_cell.angle_alpha   90.00
_cell.angle_beta   90.00
_cell.angle_gamma   90.00
#
_symmetry.space_group_name_H-M   'P 1'
#
loop_
_entity.id
_entity.type
_entity.pdbx_description
1 polymer ?
#
loop_
_entity_poly.entity_id
_entity_poly.type
_entity_poly.pdbx_seq_one_letter_code
_entity_poly.pdbx_strand_id
1 'polypeptide(L)'
;ENVLCRAPRLLTYSLEKTLCPNVRYLHSLFGSESDVSRVFKWAPQIIVSSNMPQLLEKKMKHLASFGLLEDEIKEFVRRHPHILNVSMVKVQKNMEFFMHTAGLPAKFVLSYPYFVSCFSLECRIKPRYKVWSAVSAMQPSKRPPTFIS
;
A
#
# COMPACT_ATOMS: atom_id res chain seq x y z
N GLU A 1 -15.55 7.25 -11.71
CA GLU A 1 -15.74 5.79 -11.53
C GLU A 1 -16.52 5.54 -10.25
N ASN A 2 -17.61 4.78 -10.33
CA ASN A 2 -18.58 4.57 -9.25
C ASN A 2 -18.08 3.47 -8.28
N VAL A 3 -17.97 3.79 -6.99
CA VAL A 3 -17.52 2.84 -5.94
C VAL A 3 -18.43 1.61 -5.84
N LEU A 4 -19.72 1.75 -6.14
CA LEU A 4 -20.69 0.65 -6.13
C LEU A 4 -20.39 -0.41 -7.19
N CYS A 5 -19.76 -0.04 -8.31
CA CYS A 5 -19.33 -1.01 -9.32
C CYS A 5 -18.18 -1.89 -8.84
N ARG A 6 -17.32 -1.40 -7.96
CA ARG A 6 -16.18 -2.15 -7.40
C ARG A 6 -16.49 -2.85 -6.08
N ALA A 7 -17.45 -2.31 -5.32
CA ALA A 7 -17.83 -2.81 -4.02
C ALA A 7 -19.36 -2.79 -3.85
N PRO A 8 -20.11 -3.58 -4.65
CA PRO A 8 -21.58 -3.62 -4.56
C PRO A 8 -22.05 -4.07 -3.17
N ARG A 9 -21.24 -4.87 -2.47
CA ARG A 9 -21.46 -5.29 -1.08
C ARG A 9 -21.59 -4.13 -0.10
N LEU A 10 -21.16 -2.91 -0.42
CA LEU A 10 -21.39 -1.75 0.46
C LEU A 10 -22.86 -1.58 0.85
N LEU A 11 -23.77 -1.90 -0.07
CA LEU A 11 -25.22 -1.76 0.14
C LEU A 11 -25.81 -2.83 1.08
N THR A 12 -25.05 -3.87 1.43
CA THR A 12 -25.52 -4.93 2.34
C THR A 12 -25.21 -4.64 3.81
N TYR A 13 -24.43 -3.59 4.11
CA TYR A 13 -24.02 -3.27 5.47
C TYR A 13 -24.95 -2.22 6.12
N SER A 14 -25.09 -2.31 7.44
CA SER A 14 -25.88 -1.35 8.21
C SER A 14 -25.24 0.04 8.20
N LEU A 15 -26.03 1.06 7.86
CA LEU A 15 -25.60 2.46 7.96
C LEU A 15 -25.25 2.83 9.39
N GLU A 16 -26.15 2.54 10.33
CA GLU A 16 -26.01 2.96 11.73
C GLU A 16 -24.96 2.16 12.49
N LYS A 17 -24.86 0.85 12.23
CA LYS A 17 -23.95 -0.03 12.99
C LYS A 17 -22.57 -0.19 12.38
N THR A 18 -22.39 0.12 11.10
CA THR A 18 -21.13 -0.13 10.39
C THR A 18 -20.63 1.10 9.63
N LEU A 19 -21.37 1.57 8.62
CA LEU A 19 -20.84 2.59 7.72
C LEU A 19 -20.64 3.95 8.41
N CYS A 20 -21.65 4.47 9.11
CA CYS A 20 -21.56 5.77 9.78
C CYS A 20 -20.50 5.81 10.89
N PRO A 21 -20.43 4.83 11.83
CA PRO A 21 -19.35 4.79 12.82
C PRO A 21 -17.96 4.77 12.18
N ASN A 22 -17.78 3.99 11.11
CA ASN A 22 -16.50 3.87 10.43
C ASN A 22 -16.12 5.13 9.66
N VAL A 23 -17.07 5.78 8.99
CA VAL A 23 -16.86 7.08 8.33
C VAL A 23 -16.49 8.15 9.37
N ARG A 24 -17.17 8.19 10.53
CA ARG A 24 -16.83 9.13 11.62
C ARG A 24 -15.42 8.91 12.16
N TYR A 25 -15.01 7.65 12.34
CA TYR A 25 -13.65 7.34 12.79
C TYR A 25 -12.59 7.76 11.77
N LEU A 26 -12.83 7.52 10.47
CA LEU A 26 -11.94 8.01 9.41
C LEU A 26 -11.86 9.55 9.42
N HIS A 27 -12.99 10.22 9.65
CA HIS A 27 -13.02 11.66 9.78
C HIS A 27 -12.22 12.16 10.99
N SER A 28 -12.33 11.51 12.17
CA SER A 28 -11.51 11.86 13.32
C SER A 28 -10.01 11.64 13.11
N LEU A 29 -9.64 10.67 12.26
CA LEU A 29 -8.25 10.33 11.99
C LEU A 29 -7.61 11.26 10.93
N PHE A 30 -8.34 11.58 9.86
CA PHE A 30 -7.81 12.32 8.72
C PHE A 30 -8.21 13.79 8.70
N GLY A 31 -9.29 14.17 9.40
CA GLY A 31 -9.78 15.55 9.55
C GLY A 31 -10.50 16.15 8.33
N SER A 32 -10.30 15.59 7.14
CA SER A 32 -10.78 16.14 5.87
C SER A 32 -11.79 15.21 5.20
N GLU A 33 -12.98 15.73 4.85
CA GLU A 33 -14.00 14.99 4.11
C GLU A 33 -13.48 14.45 2.77
N SER A 34 -12.60 15.21 2.11
CA SER A 34 -12.00 14.79 0.84
C SER A 34 -11.07 13.58 1.00
N ASP A 35 -10.35 13.48 2.12
CA ASP A 35 -9.49 12.33 2.42
C ASP A 35 -10.34 11.11 2.76
N VAL A 36 -11.39 11.28 3.57
CA VAL A 36 -12.36 10.22 3.89
C VAL A 36 -13.02 9.68 2.62
N SER A 37 -13.47 10.57 1.72
CA SER A 37 -14.03 10.22 0.42
C SER A 37 -13.04 9.43 -0.44
N ARG A 38 -11.76 9.79 -0.42
CA ARG A 38 -10.71 9.06 -1.14
C ARG A 38 -10.50 7.65 -0.58
N VAL A 39 -10.49 7.49 0.74
CA VAL A 39 -10.43 6.18 1.40
C VAL A 39 -11.67 5.35 1.05
N PHE A 40 -12.85 5.95 1.07
CA PHE A 40 -14.10 5.30 0.66
C PHE A 40 -14.06 4.79 -0.77
N LYS A 41 -13.55 5.60 -1.69
CA LYS A 41 -13.47 5.26 -3.10
C LYS A 41 -12.45 4.15 -3.40
N TRP A 42 -11.28 4.19 -2.77
CA TRP A 42 -10.14 3.32 -3.13
C TRP A 42 -9.88 2.16 -2.16
N ALA A 43 -10.46 2.21 -0.97
CA ALA A 43 -10.39 1.16 0.04
C ALA A 43 -11.76 0.81 0.65
N PRO A 44 -12.82 0.60 -0.16
CA PRO A 44 -14.16 0.37 0.37
C PRO A 44 -14.27 -0.86 1.29
N GLN A 45 -13.38 -1.85 1.13
CA GLN A 45 -13.36 -3.05 1.96
C GLN A 45 -12.96 -2.77 3.42
N ILE A 46 -12.15 -1.72 3.67
CA ILE A 46 -11.78 -1.37 5.04
C ILE A 46 -12.98 -0.81 5.81
N ILE A 47 -13.83 -0.04 5.14
CA ILE A 47 -14.96 0.68 5.74
C ILE A 47 -16.11 -0.24 6.15
N VAL A 48 -16.22 -1.40 5.53
CA VAL A 48 -17.25 -2.39 5.88
C VAL A 48 -16.79 -3.36 6.98
N SER A 49 -15.55 -3.24 7.43
CA SER A 49 -15.02 -4.07 8.51
C SER A 49 -15.68 -3.70 9.84
N SER A 50 -16.21 -4.70 10.54
CA SER A 50 -16.83 -4.54 11.86
C SER A 50 -15.83 -4.11 12.94
N ASN A 51 -14.54 -4.37 12.74
CA ASN A 51 -13.44 -3.95 13.61
C ASN A 51 -12.48 -2.98 12.91
N MET A 52 -13.01 -2.14 12.02
CA MET A 52 -12.21 -1.22 11.21
C MET A 52 -11.23 -0.38 12.04
N PRO A 53 -11.60 0.23 13.19
CA PRO A 53 -10.65 1.03 13.98
C PRO A 53 -9.42 0.23 14.40
N GLN A 54 -9.61 -0.96 14.96
CA GLN A 54 -8.51 -1.83 15.41
C GLN A 54 -7.69 -2.34 14.22
N LEU A 55 -8.35 -2.66 13.10
CA LEU A 55 -7.67 -3.11 11.89
C LEU A 55 -6.81 -1.98 11.28
N LEU A 56 -7.32 -0.75 11.26
CA LEU A 56 -6.58 0.40 10.75
C LEU A 56 -5.40 0.73 11.64
N GLU A 57 -5.59 0.75 12.96
CA GLU A 57 -4.51 0.94 13.93
C GLU A 57 -3.43 -0.13 13.78
N LYS A 58 -3.81 -1.40 13.64
CA LYS A 58 -2.86 -2.51 13.42
C LYS A 58 -2.05 -2.31 12.12
N LYS A 59 -2.71 -1.86 11.04
CA LYS A 59 -2.04 -1.57 9.76
C LYS A 59 -1.10 -0.36 9.86
N MET A 60 -1.50 0.68 10.58
CA MET A 60 -0.65 1.85 10.81
C MET A 60 0.57 1.50 11.66
N LYS A 61 0.40 0.74 12.75
CA LYS A 61 1.51 0.22 13.57
C LYS A 61 2.46 -0.66 12.77
N HIS A 62 1.92 -1.48 11.86
CA HIS A 62 2.75 -2.27 10.96
C HIS A 62 3.59 -1.39 10.03
N LEU A 63 3.02 -0.33 9.45
CA LEU A 63 3.79 0.63 8.65
C LEU A 63 4.84 1.37 9.49
N ALA A 64 4.49 1.73 10.73
CA ALA A 64 5.41 2.38 11.66
C ALA A 64 6.61 1.51 12.02
N SER A 65 6.46 0.18 12.04
CA SER A 65 7.58 -0.74 12.31
C SER A 65 8.71 -0.69 11.27
N PHE A 66 8.49 -0.07 10.10
CA PHE A 66 9.54 0.20 9.11
C PHE A 66 10.28 1.54 9.35
N GLY A 67 10.03 2.21 10.48
CA GLY A 67 10.71 3.44 10.88
C GLY A 67 10.07 4.73 10.35
N LEU A 68 8.78 4.70 9.97
CA LEU A 68 8.04 5.90 9.56
C LEU A 68 7.34 6.56 10.74
N LEU A 69 7.25 7.89 10.71
CA LEU A 69 6.47 8.66 11.66
C LEU A 69 4.97 8.53 11.37
N GLU A 70 4.14 8.72 12.39
CA GLU A 70 2.69 8.59 12.27
C GLU A 70 2.11 9.52 11.19
N ASP A 71 2.58 10.77 11.12
CA ASP A 71 2.10 11.74 10.13
C ASP A 71 2.52 11.37 8.70
N GLU A 72 3.72 10.78 8.52
CA GLU A 72 4.17 10.28 7.22
C GLU A 72 3.29 9.11 6.74
N ILE A 73 2.87 8.25 7.68
CA ILE A 73 1.96 7.14 7.40
C ILE A 73 0.57 7.66 7.03
N LYS A 74 0.03 8.61 7.81
CA LYS A 74 -1.27 9.24 7.51
C LYS A 74 -1.23 9.88 6.13
N GLU A 75 -0.18 10.63 5.81
CA GLU A 75 0.01 11.25 4.49
C GLU A 75 0.13 10.22 3.37
N PHE A 76 0.88 9.14 3.59
CA PHE A 76 0.97 8.05 2.63
C PHE A 76 -0.39 7.39 2.37
N VAL A 77 -1.16 7.10 3.43
CA VAL A 77 -2.51 6.52 3.31
C VAL A 77 -3.46 7.48 2.60
N ARG A 78 -3.39 8.79 2.87
CA ARG A 78 -4.16 9.82 2.16
C ARG A 78 -3.87 9.81 0.67
N ARG A 79 -2.60 9.72 0.26
CA ARG A 79 -2.23 9.65 -1.16
C ARG A 79 -2.60 8.31 -1.79
N HIS A 80 -2.52 7.22 -1.02
CA HIS A 80 -2.65 5.86 -1.55
C HIS A 80 -3.49 4.94 -0.66
N PRO A 81 -4.81 5.16 -0.54
CA PRO A 81 -5.65 4.40 0.37
C PRO A 81 -5.70 2.90 0.07
N HIS A 82 -5.44 2.51 -1.18
CA HIS A 82 -5.42 1.11 -1.61
C HIS A 82 -4.49 0.23 -0.75
N ILE A 83 -3.44 0.78 -0.13
CA ILE A 83 -2.58 0.02 0.78
C ILE A 83 -3.36 -0.65 1.92
N LEU A 84 -4.47 -0.04 2.35
CA LEU A 84 -5.33 -0.59 3.40
C LEU A 84 -6.00 -1.90 2.98
N ASN A 85 -6.20 -2.15 1.69
CA ASN A 85 -6.72 -3.43 1.18
C ASN A 85 -5.64 -4.52 1.06
N VAL A 86 -4.36 -4.16 1.14
CA VAL A 86 -3.25 -5.11 0.97
C VAL A 86 -3.03 -5.87 2.28
N SER A 87 -2.73 -7.17 2.20
CA SER A 87 -2.41 -7.95 3.39
C SER A 87 -1.09 -7.47 4.01
N MET A 88 -1.02 -7.42 5.35
CA MET A 88 0.21 -7.04 6.06
C MET A 88 1.36 -7.99 5.71
N VAL A 89 1.09 -9.28 5.53
CA VAL A 89 2.10 -10.27 5.09
C VAL A 89 2.73 -9.89 3.74
N LYS A 90 1.93 -9.40 2.79
CA LYS A 90 2.47 -8.96 1.49
C LYS A 90 3.29 -7.69 1.63
N VAL A 91 2.81 -6.72 2.41
CA VAL A 91 3.55 -5.48 2.69
C VAL A 91 4.89 -5.80 3.34
N GLN A 92 4.91 -6.63 4.38
CA GLN A 92 6.12 -7.07 5.08
C GLN A 92 7.14 -7.66 4.11
N LYS A 93 6.76 -8.68 3.32
CA LYS A 93 7.67 -9.34 2.38
C LYS A 93 8.26 -8.38 1.36
N ASN A 94 7.44 -7.47 0.83
CA ASN A 94 7.91 -6.49 -0.15
C ASN A 94 8.85 -5.46 0.51
N MET A 95 8.50 -4.95 1.69
CA MET A 95 9.33 -4.00 2.44
C MET A 95 10.68 -4.61 2.83
N GLU A 96 10.69 -5.83 3.37
CA GLU A 96 11.92 -6.55 3.72
C GLU A 96 12.84 -6.71 2.52
N PHE A 97 12.31 -7.08 1.35
CA PHE A 97 13.12 -7.19 0.14
C PHE A 97 13.75 -5.84 -0.25
N PHE A 98 12.96 -4.77 -0.31
CA PHE A 98 13.51 -3.47 -0.73
C PHE A 98 14.47 -2.87 0.29
N MET A 99 14.19 -3.01 1.59
CA MET A 99 15.03 -2.46 2.65
C MET A 99 16.31 -3.27 2.83
N HIS A 100 16.22 -4.60 2.89
CA HIS A 100 17.38 -5.45 3.21
C HIS A 100 18.14 -5.94 1.99
N THR A 101 17.46 -6.22 0.87
CA THR A 101 18.13 -6.73 -0.35
C THR A 101 18.50 -5.60 -1.31
N ALA A 102 17.61 -4.61 -1.50
CA ALA A 102 17.86 -3.48 -2.39
C ALA A 102 18.48 -2.26 -1.68
N GLY A 103 18.60 -2.28 -0.35
CA GLY A 103 19.21 -1.20 0.43
C GLY A 103 18.44 0.13 0.36
N LEU A 104 17.15 0.10 0.02
CA LEU A 104 16.34 1.30 -0.18
C LEU A 104 15.73 1.77 1.14
N PRO A 105 15.75 3.10 1.44
CA PRO A 105 15.07 3.64 2.60
C PRO A 105 13.55 3.39 2.56
N ALA A 106 12.94 3.05 3.69
CA ALA A 106 11.50 2.76 3.78
C ALA A 106 10.63 3.89 3.20
N LYS A 107 10.98 5.15 3.51
CA LYS A 107 10.31 6.35 2.98
C LYS A 107 10.35 6.42 1.45
N PHE A 108 11.46 6.01 0.84
CA PHE A 108 11.58 5.95 -0.62
C PHE A 108 10.72 4.83 -1.21
N VAL A 109 10.71 3.64 -0.59
CA VAL A 109 9.87 2.53 -1.08
C VAL A 109 8.39 2.91 -1.06
N LEU A 110 7.94 3.59 0.00
CA LEU A 110 6.56 4.04 0.15
C LEU A 110 6.20 5.29 -0.67
N SER A 111 7.17 6.00 -1.26
CA SER A 111 6.85 7.01 -2.28
C SER A 111 6.35 6.37 -3.59
N TYR A 112 6.62 5.08 -3.79
CA TYR A 112 6.16 4.26 -4.93
C TYR A 112 5.25 3.10 -4.48
N PRO A 113 3.98 3.37 -4.11
CA PRO A 113 3.09 2.40 -3.48
C PRO A 113 2.88 1.11 -4.25
N TYR A 114 2.94 1.16 -5.59
CA TYR A 114 2.82 -0.03 -6.43
C TYR A 114 3.87 -1.11 -6.13
N PHE A 115 5.03 -0.71 -5.60
CA PHE A 115 6.08 -1.63 -5.14
C PHE A 115 5.61 -2.52 -3.99
N VAL A 116 4.79 -1.98 -3.08
CA VAL A 116 4.30 -2.70 -1.90
C VAL A 116 2.88 -3.26 -2.08
N SER A 117 2.05 -2.65 -2.94
CA SER A 117 0.64 -3.01 -3.04
C SER A 117 0.32 -3.98 -4.19
N CYS A 118 0.84 -3.74 -5.38
CA CYS A 118 0.30 -4.35 -6.60
C CYS A 118 1.17 -5.49 -7.12
N PHE A 119 2.48 -5.31 -7.18
CA PHE A 119 3.34 -6.29 -7.85
C PHE A 119 3.63 -7.53 -6.99
N SER A 120 3.73 -8.68 -7.65
CA SER A 120 4.21 -9.92 -7.04
C SER A 120 5.72 -9.81 -6.81
N LEU A 121 6.15 -10.10 -5.58
CA LEU A 121 7.56 -10.11 -5.23
C LEU A 121 8.34 -11.14 -6.07
N GLU A 122 7.85 -12.38 -6.08
CA GLU A 122 8.51 -13.50 -6.72
C GLU A 122 8.44 -13.43 -8.25
N CYS A 123 7.29 -13.07 -8.81
CA CYS A 123 7.07 -13.16 -10.25
C CYS A 123 7.46 -11.89 -11.01
N ARG A 124 7.56 -10.74 -10.33
CA ARG A 124 7.74 -9.45 -11.02
C ARG A 124 8.88 -8.61 -10.45
N ILE A 125 8.96 -8.45 -9.13
CA ILE A 125 9.96 -7.56 -8.52
C ILE A 125 11.35 -8.23 -8.55
N LYS A 126 11.49 -9.42 -7.97
CA LYS A 126 12.79 -10.14 -7.91
C LYS A 126 13.42 -10.40 -9.28
N PRO A 127 12.69 -10.89 -10.32
CA PRO A 127 13.29 -11.12 -11.64
C PRO A 127 13.84 -9.84 -12.26
N ARG A 128 13.09 -8.72 -12.15
CA ARG A 128 13.53 -7.43 -12.68
C ARG A 128 14.70 -6.84 -11.91
N TYR A 129 14.70 -7.00 -10.59
CA TYR A 129 15.82 -6.59 -9.76
C TYR A 129 17.10 -7.34 -10.14
N LYS A 130 17.03 -8.66 -10.37
CA LYS A 130 18.17 -9.46 -10.82
C LYS A 130 18.76 -8.97 -12.15
N VAL A 131 17.89 -8.68 -13.13
CA VAL A 131 18.35 -8.13 -14.43
C VAL A 131 18.99 -6.76 -14.23
N TRP A 132 18.34 -5.86 -13.50
CA TRP A 132 18.89 -4.54 -13.21
C TRP A 132 20.23 -4.61 -12.47
N SER A 133 20.38 -5.50 -11.49
CA SER A 133 21.64 -5.69 -10.77
C SER A 133 22.74 -6.25 -11.68
N ALA A 134 22.39 -7.16 -12.60
CA ALA A 134 23.35 -7.70 -13.56
C ALA A 134 23.82 -6.62 -14.56
N VAL A 135 22.89 -5.82 -15.10
CA VAL A 135 23.21 -4.71 -16.00
C VAL A 135 24.02 -3.63 -15.29
N SER A 136 23.69 -3.30 -14.04
CA SER A 136 24.43 -2.27 -13.28
C SER A 136 25.86 -2.71 -12.93
N ALA A 137 26.09 -4.02 -12.81
CA ALA A 137 27.43 -4.58 -12.64
C ALA A 137 28.25 -4.59 -13.94
N MET A 138 27.59 -4.51 -15.10
CA MET A 138 28.26 -4.31 -16.39
C MET A 138 28.59 -2.82 -16.53
N GLN A 139 29.84 -2.45 -16.28
CA GLN A 139 30.28 -1.05 -16.39
C GLN A 139 29.87 -0.41 -17.74
N PRO A 140 29.66 0.93 -17.80
CA PRO A 140 29.24 1.64 -19.03
C PRO A 140 30.14 1.41 -20.26
N SER A 141 31.37 0.92 -20.07
CA SER A 141 32.33 0.60 -21.13
C SER A 141 32.15 -0.79 -21.75
N LYS A 142 31.31 -1.66 -21.19
CA LYS A 142 31.05 -3.01 -21.70
C LYS A 142 29.61 -3.07 -22.18
N ARG A 143 29.44 -3.15 -23.51
CA ARG A 143 28.11 -3.32 -24.14
C ARG A 143 27.35 -4.44 -23.43
N PRO A 144 26.05 -4.27 -23.12
CA PRO A 144 25.26 -5.34 -22.54
C PRO A 144 25.32 -6.56 -23.48
N PRO A 145 25.41 -7.79 -22.94
CA PRO A 145 25.38 -8.99 -23.76
C PRO A 145 24.08 -8.98 -24.55
N THR A 146 24.20 -9.08 -25.86
CA THR A 146 23.09 -9.18 -26.79
C THR A 146 22.25 -10.37 -26.38
N PHE A 147 21.04 -10.11 -25.90
CA PHE A 147 20.00 -11.13 -25.79
C PHE A 147 19.45 -11.37 -27.20
N ILE A 148 20.16 -12.19 -27.96
CA ILE A 148 19.71 -12.88 -29.17
C ILE A 148 19.69 -14.35 -28.77
N SER A 149 18.65 -15.16 -28.95
CA SER A 149 17.43 -15.12 -29.78
C SER A 149 16.30 -15.86 -29.07
#